data_AF-A0A6B3ELS9-F1
#
_entry.id   AF-A0A6B3ELS9-F1
#
_cell.length_a   1.000
_cell.length_b   1.000
_cell.length_c   1.000
_cell.angle_alpha   90.00
_cell.angle_beta   90.00
_cell.angle_gamma   90.00
#
_symmetry.space_group_name_H-M   'P 1'
#
loop_
_entity.id
_entity.type
_entity.pdbx_description
1 polymer ?
#
loop_
_entity_poly.entity_id
_entity_poly.type
_entity_poly.pdbx_seq_one_letter_code
_entity_poly.pdbx_strand_id
1 'polypeptide(L)' 'GVGQREPDLGFAWAAYEWASGKGLDEVLREAEMPAGDFVRWTKQIIDVLGQIAAAAPGQGSTVPKAARRAVDG' A
#
# COMPACT_ATOMS: atom_id res chain seq x y z
N GLY A 1 15.86 -23.52 2.71
CA GLY A 1 14.53 -22.92 2.92
C GLY A 1 14.65 -21.45 2.65
N VAL A 2 13.84 -20.92 1.73
CA VAL A 2 13.85 -19.48 1.47
C VAL A 2 13.41 -18.80 2.75
N GLY A 3 14.34 -18.17 3.46
CA GLY A 3 14.04 -17.42 4.68
C GLY A 3 12.98 -16.39 4.32
N GLN A 4 11.89 -16.37 5.07
CA GLN A 4 10.86 -15.36 4.93
C GLN A 4 11.53 -14.01 5.18
N ARG A 5 11.83 -13.26 4.11
CA ARG A 5 12.28 -11.87 4.22
C ARG A 5 11.22 -11.15 5.04
N GLU A 6 11.64 -10.51 6.11
CA GLU A 6 10.74 -9.61 6.85
C GLU A 6 10.15 -8.59 5.87
N PRO A 7 8.87 -8.18 6.06
CA PRO A 7 8.29 -7.14 5.24
C PRO A 7 9.19 -5.91 5.25
N ASP A 8 9.61 -5.47 4.06
CA ASP A 8 10.39 -4.24 3.92
C ASP A 8 9.50 -3.05 4.28
N LEU A 9 9.70 -2.51 5.47
CA LEU A 9 8.94 -1.38 5.98
C LEU A 9 9.25 -0.07 5.23
N GLY A 10 10.36 -0.02 4.46
CA GLY A 10 10.77 1.17 3.72
C GLY A 10 9.70 1.64 2.74
N PHE A 11 9.03 0.71 2.06
CA PHE A 11 7.92 1.07 1.16
C PHE A 11 6.66 1.50 1.90
N ALA A 12 6.35 0.87 3.05
CA ALA A 12 5.14 1.21 3.80
C ALA A 12 5.16 2.69 4.24
N TRP A 13 6.31 3.18 4.68
CA TRP A 13 6.48 4.58 5.04
C TRP A 13 6.39 5.51 3.83
N ALA A 14 7.09 5.16 2.73
CA ALA A 14 7.05 5.91 1.48
C ALA A 14 5.61 6.06 0.93
N ALA A 15 4.84 4.96 0.91
CA ALA A 15 3.45 4.95 0.47
C ALA A 15 2.56 5.81 1.38
N TYR A 16 2.76 5.74 2.70
CA TYR A 16 2.00 6.53 3.68
C TYR A 16 2.27 8.03 3.52
N GLU A 17 3.54 8.45 3.42
CA GLU A 17 3.89 9.86 3.27
C GLU A 17 3.34 10.44 1.97
N TRP A 18 3.46 9.70 0.86
CA TRP A 18 2.91 10.12 -0.43
C TRP A 18 1.38 10.25 -0.38
N ALA A 19 0.68 9.24 0.16
CA ALA A 19 -0.78 9.29 0.34
C ALA A 19 -1.22 10.43 1.30
N SER A 20 -0.35 10.84 2.21
CA SER A 20 -0.58 11.96 3.14
C SER A 20 -0.24 13.33 2.53
N GLY A 21 0.16 13.40 1.25
CA GLY A 21 0.38 14.62 0.50
C GLY A 21 1.84 15.06 0.31
N LYS A 22 2.82 14.27 0.75
CA LYS A 22 4.24 14.53 0.46
C LYS A 22 4.51 14.36 -1.04
N GLY A 23 5.40 15.19 -1.60
CA GLY A 23 5.73 15.14 -3.02
C GLY A 23 6.36 13.80 -3.43
N LEU A 24 5.98 13.25 -4.59
CA LEU A 24 6.48 11.95 -5.06
C LEU A 24 8.01 11.94 -5.19
N ASP A 25 8.61 12.99 -5.75
CA ASP A 25 10.07 13.07 -5.93
C ASP A 25 10.83 13.02 -4.59
N GLU A 26 10.27 13.64 -3.55
CA GLU A 26 10.84 13.66 -2.21
C GLU A 26 10.79 12.27 -1.57
N VAL A 27 9.63 11.61 -1.68
CA VAL A 27 9.41 10.24 -1.18
C VAL A 27 10.36 9.24 -1.87
N LEU A 28 10.48 9.30 -3.20
CA LEU A 28 11.35 8.39 -3.94
C LEU A 28 12.83 8.55 -3.57
N ARG A 29 13.26 9.80 -3.37
CA ARG A 29 14.64 10.11 -2.95
C ARG A 29 14.94 9.58 -1.56
N GLU A 30 14.03 9.76 -0.60
CA GLU A 30 14.25 9.36 0.80
C GLU A 30 14.16 7.85 1.00
N ALA A 31 13.33 7.17 0.22
CA ALA A 31 13.22 5.72 0.23
C ALA A 31 14.26 5.02 -0.66
N GLU A 32 15.18 5.77 -1.29
CA GLU A 32 16.16 5.28 -2.28
C GLU A 32 15.51 4.35 -3.33
N MET A 33 14.32 4.73 -3.81
CA MET A 33 13.43 3.83 -4.54
C MET A 33 13.30 4.23 -6.02
N PRO A 34 13.45 3.27 -6.95
CA PRO A 34 13.10 3.51 -8.35
C PRO A 34 11.59 3.79 -8.51
N ALA A 35 11.25 4.80 -9.31
CA ALA A 35 9.84 5.16 -9.58
C ALA A 35 9.01 3.98 -10.10
N GLY A 36 9.60 3.12 -10.94
CA GLY A 36 8.92 1.93 -11.46
C GLY A 36 8.56 0.91 -10.37
N ASP A 37 9.43 0.74 -9.37
CA ASP A 37 9.16 -0.12 -8.23
C ASP A 37 8.09 0.46 -7.33
N PHE A 38 8.12 1.77 -7.08
CA PHE A 38 7.07 2.46 -6.35
C PHE A 38 5.70 2.22 -6.99
N VAL A 39 5.55 2.49 -8.30
CA VAL A 39 4.30 2.27 -9.02
C VAL A 39 3.86 0.80 -8.97
N ARG A 40 4.80 -0.14 -9.12
CA ARG A 40 4.51 -1.58 -9.04
C ARG A 40 3.96 -1.96 -7.66
N TRP A 41 4.59 -1.49 -6.60
CA TRP A 41 4.19 -1.80 -5.23
C TRP A 41 2.90 -1.07 -4.81
N THR A 42 2.66 0.15 -5.28
CA THR A 42 1.37 0.85 -5.07
C THR A 42 0.22 0.06 -5.68
N LYS A 43 0.39 -0.50 -6.89
CA LYS A 43 -0.61 -1.38 -7.50
C LYS A 43 -0.84 -2.64 -6.66
N GLN A 44 0.21 -3.25 -6.13
CA GLN A 44 0.08 -4.40 -5.23
C GLN A 44 -0.70 -4.05 -3.95
N ILE A 45 -0.51 -2.86 -3.36
CA ILE A 45 -1.33 -2.40 -2.24
C ILE A 45 -2.80 -2.31 -2.64
N ILE A 46 -3.11 -1.68 -3.78
CA ILE A 46 -4.49 -1.54 -4.27
C ILE A 46 -5.13 -2.91 -4.49
N ASP A 47 -4.42 -3.84 -5.11
CA ASP A 47 -4.89 -5.19 -5.37
C ASP A 47 -5.17 -5.95 -4.06
N VAL A 48 -4.26 -5.86 -3.09
CA VAL A 48 -4.42 -6.48 -1.77
C VAL A 48 -5.60 -5.87 -1.01
N LEU A 49 -5.80 -4.55 -1.06
CA LEU A 49 -6.97 -3.89 -0.47
C LEU A 49 -8.28 -4.37 -1.13
N GLY A 50 -8.27 -4.58 -2.45
CA GLY A 50 -9.37 -5.20 -3.18
C GLY A 50 -9.67 -6.63 -2.70
N GLN A 51 -8.63 -7.44 -2.50
CA GLN A 51 -8.75 -8.80 -1.97
C GLN A 51 -9.28 -8.81 -0.53
N ILE A 52 -8.79 -7.91 0.33
CA ILE A 52 -9.27 -7.74 1.72
C ILE A 52 -10.75 -7.34 1.73
N ALA A 53 -11.16 -6.42 0.87
CA ALA A 53 -12.55 -6.03 0.75
C ALA A 53 -13.44 -7.21 0.32
N ALA A 54 -12.97 -8.05 -0.61
CA ALA A 54 -13.68 -9.22 -1.09
C ALA A 54 -13.72 -10.38 -0.07
N ALA A 55 -12.68 -10.51 0.76
CA ALA A 55 -12.57 -11.58 1.76
C ALA A 55 -13.27 -11.26 3.09
N ALA A 56 -13.70 -10.01 3.29
CA ALA A 56 -14.34 -9.59 4.52
C ALA A 56 -15.63 -10.39 4.82
N PRO A 57 -15.89 -10.72 6.10
CA PRO A 57 -17.12 -11.40 6.49
C PRO A 57 -18.36 -10.55 6.13
N GLY A 58 -19.50 -11.22 5.96
CA GLY A 58 -20.76 -10.64 5.51
C GLY A 58 -21.36 -9.53 6.39
N GLN A 59 -22.67 -9.29 6.25
CA GLN A 59 -23.40 -8.14 6.80
C GLN A 59 -22.91 -7.68 8.19
N GLY A 60 -22.37 -6.47 8.26
CA GLY A 60 -21.87 -5.84 9.49
C GLY A 60 -20.37 -5.48 9.46
N SER A 61 -19.58 -6.03 8.54
CA SER A 61 -18.16 -5.71 8.43
C SER A 61 -17.91 -4.30 7.88
N THR A 62 -17.07 -3.52 8.59
CA THR A 62 -16.58 -2.20 8.12
C THR A 62 -15.38 -2.32 7.18
N VAL A 63 -14.78 -3.50 7.07
CA VAL A 63 -13.54 -3.75 6.33
C VAL A 63 -13.64 -3.39 4.85
N PRO A 64 -14.70 -3.78 4.09
CA PRO A 64 -14.80 -3.40 2.68
C PRO A 64 -14.83 -1.90 2.47
N LYS A 65 -15.51 -1.16 3.36
CA LYS A 65 -15.62 0.30 3.30
C LYS A 65 -14.26 0.95 3.60
N ALA A 66 -13.55 0.48 4.62
CA ALA A 66 -12.24 1.00 4.97
C ALA A 66 -11.21 0.75 3.85
N ALA A 67 -11.20 -0.45 3.27
CA ALA A 67 -10.31 -0.80 2.17
C ALA A 67 -10.57 0.05 0.92
N ARG A 68 -11.85 0.29 0.56
CA ARG A 68 -12.19 1.20 -0.55
C ARG A 68 -11.68 2.62 -0.30
N ARG A 69 -11.93 3.14 0.90
CA ARG A 69 -11.55 4.50 1.28
C ARG A 69 -10.02 4.71 1.26
N ALA A 70 -9.24 3.68 1.56
CA ALA A 70 -7.79 3.72 1.48
C ALA A 70 -7.26 3.78 0.03
N VAL A 71 -8.02 3.28 -0.95
CA VAL A 71 -7.68 3.38 -2.38
C VAL A 71 -8.13 4.72 -2.96
N ASP A 72 -9.30 5.21 -2.54
CA ASP A 72 -9.94 6.37 -3.17
C ASP A 72 -9.34 7.72 -2.75
N GLY A 73 -8.69 7.81 -1.58
CA GLY A 73 -8.11 9.06 -1.04
C GLY A 73 -9.15 9.95 -0.36
#